data_AF-A0A930B0I8-F1
#
_entry.id   AF-A0A930B0I8-F1
#
_cell.length_a   1.000
_cell.length_b   1.000
_cell.length_c   1.000
_cell.angle_alpha   90.00
_cell.angle_beta   90.00
_cell.angle_gamma   90.00
#
_symmetry.space_group_name_H-M   'P 1'
#
loop_
_entity.id
_entity.type
_entity.pdbx_description
1 polymer ?
#
loop_
_entity_poly.entity_id
_entity_poly.type
_entity_poly.pdbx_seq_one_letter_code
_entity_poly.pdbx_strand_id
1 'polypeptide(L)'
;YVICAAVDENEEYHARNVYDTTESIQKLFPQYKVACLHGRMTTDEKQEIMQAFHDNDIQILVSTTVVEVGVNVVNATGMIIYDADRFGLSQLHQLRGRIQRGSEQGYCWLLTGSQEERVLQRLEVLVKSNNGFEISYEDLRLRGPGDILGTRQSGVPDFILGNIVEDTAMINQARKDALKVMESADNPDYQILLESVRKRNEKNAEYAD
;
A
#
# COMPACT_ATOMS: atom_id res chain seq x y z
N TYR A 1 10.21 -9.43 4.62
CA TYR A 1 10.49 -8.52 3.49
C TYR A 1 11.29 -7.31 3.95
N VAL A 2 12.19 -6.82 3.11
CA VAL A 2 12.88 -5.53 3.23
C VAL A 2 12.70 -4.78 1.91
N ILE A 3 12.11 -3.59 1.95
CA ILE A 3 11.77 -2.81 0.75
C ILE A 3 12.67 -1.58 0.66
N CYS A 4 13.31 -1.42 -0.50
CA CYS A 4 14.17 -0.28 -0.83
C CYS A 4 13.51 0.58 -1.92
N ALA A 5 13.73 1.89 -1.87
CA ALA A 5 13.18 2.82 -2.86
C ALA A 5 13.92 2.82 -4.20
N ALA A 6 15.18 2.35 -4.25
CA ALA A 6 16.02 2.38 -5.43
C ALA A 6 16.71 1.04 -5.72
N VAL A 7 16.97 0.78 -7.01
CA VAL A 7 17.71 -0.41 -7.49
C VAL A 7 19.22 -0.19 -7.36
N ASP A 8 19.69 1.03 -7.64
CA ASP A 8 21.11 1.43 -7.61
C ASP A 8 21.36 2.54 -6.60
N GLU A 9 22.63 2.72 -6.21
CA GLU A 9 23.08 3.94 -5.54
C GLU A 9 22.81 5.13 -6.45
N ASN A 10 22.15 6.15 -5.91
CA ASN A 10 22.01 7.42 -6.59
C ASN A 10 22.87 8.44 -5.84
N GLU A 11 23.98 8.87 -6.47
CA GLU A 11 24.97 9.78 -5.88
C GLU A 11 24.36 11.09 -5.38
N GLU A 12 23.24 11.54 -5.97
CA GLU A 12 22.54 12.74 -5.54
C GLU A 12 21.65 12.55 -4.29
N TYR A 13 21.29 11.31 -3.95
CA TYR A 13 20.18 11.06 -3.01
C TYR A 13 20.47 10.09 -1.87
N HIS A 14 21.67 9.49 -1.78
CA HIS A 14 22.07 8.54 -0.72
C HIS A 14 21.01 7.46 -0.40
N ALA A 15 20.23 7.04 -1.40
CA ALA A 15 19.21 6.02 -1.21
C ALA A 15 19.88 4.65 -1.11
N ARG A 16 19.46 3.81 -0.15
CA ARG A 16 20.00 2.44 -0.05
C ARG A 16 19.58 1.63 -1.26
N ASN A 17 20.55 1.04 -1.95
CA ASN A 17 20.28 0.14 -3.06
C ASN A 17 19.98 -1.28 -2.55
N VAL A 18 19.41 -2.10 -3.43
CA VAL A 18 18.98 -3.47 -3.08
C VAL A 18 20.17 -4.38 -2.79
N TYR A 19 21.29 -4.23 -3.50
CA TYR A 19 22.46 -5.08 -3.33
C TYR A 19 23.18 -4.84 -1.99
N ASP A 20 23.50 -3.59 -1.67
CA ASP A 20 24.18 -3.22 -0.42
C ASP A 20 23.30 -3.53 0.79
N THR A 21 21.99 -3.33 0.66
CA THR A 21 21.03 -3.73 1.70
C THR A 21 21.03 -5.24 1.88
N THR A 22 21.06 -6.00 0.79
CA THR A 22 21.14 -7.47 0.85
C THR A 22 22.40 -7.93 1.56
N GLU A 23 23.57 -7.39 1.18
CA GLU A 23 24.84 -7.74 1.81
C GLU A 23 24.85 -7.35 3.29
N SER A 24 24.36 -6.17 3.63
CA SER A 24 24.27 -5.69 5.01
C SER A 24 23.35 -6.57 5.87
N ILE A 25 22.19 -6.94 5.36
CA ILE A 25 21.25 -7.84 6.05
C ILE A 25 21.85 -9.23 6.19
N GLN A 26 22.54 -9.76 5.17
CA GLN A 26 23.21 -11.06 5.24
C GLN A 26 24.33 -11.07 6.30
N LYS A 27 25.06 -9.96 6.48
CA LYS A 27 26.06 -9.79 7.54
C LYS A 27 25.43 -9.70 8.93
N LEU A 28 24.30 -9.01 9.06
CA LEU A 28 23.59 -8.85 10.34
C LEU A 28 22.89 -10.14 10.78
N PHE A 29 22.44 -10.95 9.81
CA PHE A 29 21.70 -12.18 10.05
C PHE A 29 22.33 -13.38 9.32
N PRO A 30 23.56 -13.79 9.69
CA PRO A 30 24.27 -14.86 8.99
C PRO A 30 23.57 -16.23 9.07
N GLN A 31 22.64 -16.41 10.01
CA GLN A 31 21.86 -17.63 10.17
C GLN A 31 20.69 -17.76 9.17
N TYR A 32 20.31 -16.67 8.49
CA TYR A 32 19.23 -16.66 7.52
C TYR A 32 19.77 -16.53 6.11
N LYS A 33 19.12 -17.21 5.16
CA LYS A 33 19.36 -17.02 3.73
C LYS A 33 18.62 -15.76 3.28
N VAL A 34 19.40 -14.82 2.74
CA VAL A 34 18.92 -13.54 2.23
C VAL A 34 19.05 -13.55 0.71
N ALA A 35 18.02 -13.10 0.01
CA ALA A 35 18.07 -12.89 -1.43
C ALA A 35 17.53 -11.51 -1.79
N CYS A 36 17.85 -11.09 -3.01
CA CYS A 36 17.44 -9.80 -3.54
C CYS A 36 16.57 -9.98 -4.78
N LEU A 37 15.59 -9.11 -4.99
CA LEU A 37 14.72 -9.13 -6.16
C LEU A 37 14.48 -7.71 -6.68
N HIS A 38 14.68 -7.47 -7.97
CA HIS A 38 14.44 -6.16 -8.56
C HIS A 38 14.03 -6.24 -10.03
N GLY A 39 13.54 -5.11 -10.57
CA GLY A 39 12.99 -5.03 -11.93
C GLY A 39 13.92 -5.51 -13.06
N ARG A 40 15.24 -5.35 -12.92
CA ARG A 40 16.24 -5.74 -13.95
C ARG A 40 16.48 -7.25 -14.09
N MET A 41 15.98 -8.08 -13.17
CA MET A 41 16.11 -9.54 -13.27
C MET A 41 15.17 -10.07 -14.34
N THR A 42 15.55 -11.17 -14.98
CA THR A 42 14.70 -11.89 -15.92
C THR A 42 13.48 -12.47 -15.20
N THR A 43 12.45 -12.82 -15.97
CA THR A 43 11.24 -13.43 -15.41
C THR A 43 11.55 -14.75 -14.69
N ASP A 44 12.41 -15.57 -15.27
CA ASP A 44 12.78 -16.88 -14.73
C ASP A 44 13.50 -16.73 -13.38
N GLU A 45 14.49 -15.82 -13.30
CA GLU A 45 15.20 -15.53 -12.04
C GLU A 45 14.23 -15.03 -10.94
N LYS A 46 13.28 -14.17 -11.31
CA LYS A 46 12.26 -13.68 -10.36
C LYS A 46 11.41 -14.84 -9.85
N GLN A 47 10.99 -15.76 -10.72
CA GLN A 47 10.18 -16.92 -10.34
C GLN A 47 10.95 -17.87 -9.43
N GLU A 48 12.22 -18.17 -9.74
CA GLU A 48 13.07 -19.03 -8.91
C GLU A 48 13.24 -18.48 -7.50
N ILE A 49 13.57 -17.18 -7.37
CA ILE A 49 13.74 -16.52 -6.07
C ILE A 49 12.42 -16.49 -5.30
N MET A 50 11.31 -16.20 -5.97
CA MET A 50 10.00 -16.16 -5.32
C MET A 50 9.55 -17.54 -4.86
N GLN A 51 9.84 -18.60 -5.64
CA GLN A 51 9.55 -19.97 -5.24
C GLN A 51 10.41 -20.38 -4.04
N ALA A 52 11.71 -20.13 -4.07
CA ALA A 52 12.60 -20.39 -2.93
C ALA A 52 12.20 -19.59 -1.67
N PHE A 53 11.68 -18.37 -1.82
CA PHE A 53 11.13 -17.60 -0.71
C PHE A 53 9.79 -18.16 -0.21
N HIS A 54 8.95 -18.69 -1.09
CA HIS A 54 7.71 -19.37 -0.73
C HIS A 54 7.96 -20.67 0.05
N ASP A 55 8.90 -21.49 -0.44
CA ASP A 55 9.30 -22.78 0.16
C ASP A 55 10.15 -22.61 1.42
N ASN A 56 10.36 -21.36 1.87
CA ASN A 56 11.17 -21.00 3.03
C ASN A 56 12.64 -21.45 2.91
N ASP A 57 13.15 -21.65 1.69
CA ASP A 57 14.57 -21.76 1.41
C ASP A 57 15.29 -20.42 1.55
N ILE A 58 14.59 -19.32 1.28
CA ILE A 58 15.03 -17.95 1.59
C ILE A 58 14.13 -17.42 2.70
N GLN A 59 14.69 -16.85 3.77
CA GLN A 59 13.88 -16.30 4.88
C GLN A 59 13.75 -14.78 4.81
N ILE A 60 14.69 -14.10 4.15
CA ILE A 60 14.65 -12.64 3.99
C ILE A 60 14.78 -12.27 2.53
N LEU A 61 13.74 -11.62 1.99
CA LEU A 61 13.74 -11.06 0.66
C LEU A 61 13.89 -9.53 0.72
N VAL A 62 14.96 -9.02 0.11
CA VAL A 62 15.22 -7.59 -0.11
C VAL A 62 14.76 -7.22 -1.51
N SER A 63 13.95 -6.17 -1.68
CA SER A 63 13.40 -5.85 -3.00
C SER A 63 13.11 -4.37 -3.20
N THR A 64 13.07 -3.92 -4.46
CA THR A 64 12.48 -2.62 -4.80
C THR A 64 10.96 -2.69 -4.89
N THR A 65 10.29 -1.54 -5.02
CA THR A 65 8.84 -1.49 -5.26
C THR A 65 8.38 -2.07 -6.58
N VAL A 66 9.30 -2.44 -7.48
CA VAL A 66 9.02 -3.21 -8.70
C VAL A 66 8.78 -4.70 -8.36
N VAL A 67 8.25 -5.01 -7.18
CA VAL A 67 7.46 -6.22 -7.00
C VAL A 67 6.07 -5.92 -7.55
N GLU A 68 5.99 -5.97 -8.89
CA GLU A 68 4.75 -6.01 -9.63
C GLU A 68 3.73 -6.90 -8.91
N VAL A 69 2.53 -6.35 -8.85
CA VAL A 69 1.33 -6.89 -8.23
C VAL A 69 1.16 -8.36 -8.65
N GLY A 70 1.33 -9.31 -7.72
CA GLY A 70 1.03 -10.71 -8.06
C GLY A 70 1.45 -11.75 -7.04
N VAL A 71 2.58 -11.59 -6.35
CA VAL A 71 3.11 -12.68 -5.51
C VAL A 71 2.90 -12.37 -4.03
N ASN A 72 1.81 -12.94 -3.51
CA ASN A 72 1.48 -12.92 -2.10
C ASN A 72 2.12 -14.12 -1.38
N VAL A 73 3.09 -13.88 -0.51
CA VAL A 73 3.74 -14.95 0.25
C VAL A 73 3.09 -15.05 1.62
N VAL A 74 2.31 -16.10 1.81
CA VAL A 74 1.46 -16.34 2.98
C VAL A 74 2.28 -16.38 4.29
N ASN A 75 3.56 -16.74 4.25
CA ASN A 75 4.36 -16.95 5.47
C ASN A 75 5.12 -15.70 5.96
N ALA A 76 5.01 -14.55 5.29
CA ALA A 76 5.77 -13.37 5.67
C ALA A 76 5.09 -12.59 6.82
N THR A 77 5.72 -12.58 8.00
CA THR A 77 5.21 -11.90 9.21
C THR A 77 5.88 -10.55 9.49
N GLY A 78 6.87 -10.15 8.69
CA GLY A 78 7.66 -8.94 8.91
C GLY A 78 7.95 -8.16 7.63
N MET A 79 7.80 -6.84 7.68
CA MET A 79 8.18 -5.92 6.61
C MET A 79 8.94 -4.72 7.16
N ILE A 80 10.10 -4.43 6.56
CA ILE A 80 10.83 -3.18 6.78
C ILE A 80 10.76 -2.40 5.48
N ILE A 81 10.39 -1.11 5.54
CA ILE A 81 10.37 -0.21 4.39
C ILE A 81 11.38 0.90 4.67
N TYR A 82 12.48 0.91 3.92
CA TYR A 82 13.45 2.00 3.94
C TYR A 82 12.95 3.20 3.14
N ASP A 83 13.33 4.39 3.59
CA ASP A 83 12.96 5.67 2.96
C ASP A 83 11.45 5.74 2.69
N ALA A 84 10.66 5.38 3.70
CA ALA A 84 9.21 5.24 3.61
C ALA A 84 8.52 6.52 3.10
N ASP A 85 9.15 7.68 3.35
CA ASP A 85 8.72 8.98 2.87
C ASP A 85 8.75 9.15 1.34
N ARG A 86 9.49 8.32 0.63
CA ARG A 86 9.51 8.33 -0.85
C ARG A 86 8.29 7.66 -1.48
N PHE A 87 7.50 6.93 -0.70
CA PHE A 87 6.32 6.23 -1.19
C PHE A 87 5.04 7.02 -0.90
N GLY A 88 4.02 6.83 -1.74
CA GLY A 88 2.67 7.29 -1.43
C GLY A 88 2.03 6.45 -0.33
N LEU A 89 1.11 7.03 0.46
CA LEU A 89 0.44 6.30 1.54
C LEU A 89 -0.31 5.07 1.04
N SER A 90 -0.94 5.16 -0.13
CA SER A 90 -1.63 4.01 -0.75
C SER A 90 -0.67 2.89 -1.14
N GLN A 91 0.54 3.21 -1.62
CA GLN A 91 1.56 2.20 -1.94
C GLN A 91 2.05 1.48 -0.67
N LEU A 92 2.33 2.25 0.39
CA LEU A 92 2.72 1.71 1.69
C LEU A 92 1.60 0.84 2.30
N HIS A 93 0.34 1.25 2.15
CA HIS A 93 -0.83 0.47 2.57
C HIS A 93 -0.88 -0.89 1.86
N GLN A 94 -0.71 -0.89 0.54
CA GLN A 94 -0.67 -2.11 -0.27
C GLN A 94 0.50 -3.02 0.12
N LEU A 95 1.70 -2.46 0.33
CA LEU A 95 2.88 -3.21 0.79
C LEU A 95 2.62 -3.85 2.15
N ARG A 96 2.11 -3.08 3.13
CA ARG A 96 1.74 -3.59 4.46
C ARG A 96 0.73 -4.74 4.37
N GLY A 97 -0.22 -4.68 3.44
CA GLY A 97 -1.20 -5.75 3.22
C GLY A 97 -0.60 -7.10 2.79
N ARG A 98 0.67 -7.14 2.35
CA ARG A 98 1.35 -8.37 1.91
C ARG A 98 1.94 -9.20 3.05
N ILE A 99 1.99 -8.68 4.28
CA ILE A 99 2.51 -9.41 5.46
C ILE A 99 1.43 -9.84 6.45
N GLN A 100 0.16 -9.76 6.04
CA GLN A 100 -0.97 -10.02 6.91
C GLN A 100 -1.88 -11.07 6.29
N ARG A 101 -1.36 -12.30 6.13
CA ARG A 101 -2.15 -13.45 5.65
C ARG A 101 -1.72 -14.72 6.36
N GLY A 102 -2.41 -15.07 7.45
CA GLY A 102 -2.12 -16.22 8.30
C GLY A 102 -2.73 -16.02 9.69
N SER A 103 -2.41 -16.89 10.65
CA SER A 103 -2.84 -16.76 12.05
C SER A 103 -1.91 -15.89 12.90
N GLU A 104 -0.70 -15.58 12.40
CA GLU A 104 0.34 -14.86 13.14
C GLU A 104 0.25 -13.34 12.94
N GLN A 105 0.64 -12.59 13.97
CA GLN A 105 0.66 -11.13 13.91
C GLN A 105 1.81 -10.62 13.03
N GLY A 106 1.45 -9.84 12.00
CA GLY A 106 2.41 -9.16 11.13
C GLY A 106 2.92 -7.84 11.72
N TYR A 107 4.21 -7.53 11.52
CA TYR A 107 4.84 -6.27 11.93
C TYR A 107 5.40 -5.53 10.71
N CYS A 108 5.05 -4.24 10.58
CA CYS A 108 5.58 -3.36 9.54
C CYS A 108 6.34 -2.19 10.18
N TRP A 109 7.61 -2.02 9.81
CA TRP A 109 8.45 -0.90 10.24
C TRP A 109 8.66 0.05 9.07
N LEU A 110 8.22 1.30 9.25
CA LEU A 110 8.44 2.39 8.32
C LEU A 110 9.67 3.16 8.79
N LEU A 111 10.74 3.14 8.00
CA LEU A 111 11.98 3.86 8.29
C LEU A 111 12.08 5.08 7.39
N THR A 112 12.35 6.24 7.97
CA THR A 112 12.61 7.47 7.23
C THR A 112 13.78 8.20 7.86
N GLY A 113 14.62 8.81 7.02
CA GLY A 113 15.64 9.77 7.47
C GLY A 113 15.09 11.19 7.61
N SER A 114 13.88 11.46 7.11
CA SER A 114 13.28 12.79 7.16
C SER A 114 12.89 13.17 8.58
N GLN A 115 13.21 14.41 8.95
CA GLN A 115 12.81 15.03 10.22
C GLN A 115 11.66 16.04 10.01
N GLU A 116 11.12 16.14 8.80
CA GLU A 116 10.04 17.06 8.49
C GLU A 116 8.73 16.61 9.12
N GLU A 117 8.08 17.51 9.87
CA GLU A 117 6.85 17.18 10.59
C GLU A 117 5.74 16.70 9.66
N ARG A 118 5.58 17.30 8.48
CA ARG A 118 4.59 16.87 7.47
C ARG A 118 4.81 15.44 7.02
N VAL A 119 6.07 15.01 6.87
CA VAL A 119 6.43 13.63 6.48
C VAL A 119 6.10 12.67 7.61
N LEU A 120 6.47 13.01 8.84
CA LEU A 120 6.19 12.18 10.00
C LEU A 120 4.68 12.04 10.26
N GLN A 121 3.93 13.14 10.21
CA GLN A 121 2.47 13.14 10.32
C GLN A 121 1.82 12.25 9.24
N ARG A 122 2.33 12.32 8.01
CA ARG A 122 1.85 11.47 6.91
C ARG A 122 2.09 10.00 7.21
N LEU A 123 3.30 9.60 7.59
CA LEU A 123 3.60 8.20 7.93
C LEU A 123 2.82 7.72 9.17
N GLU A 124 2.54 8.60 10.12
CA GLU A 124 1.77 8.28 11.33
C GLU A 124 0.32 7.87 11.02
N VAL A 125 -0.27 8.37 9.93
CA VAL A 125 -1.59 7.93 9.43
C VAL A 125 -1.62 6.40 9.22
N LEU A 126 -0.55 5.84 8.62
CA LEU A 126 -0.44 4.38 8.41
C LEU A 126 -0.22 3.60 9.70
N VAL A 127 0.38 4.22 10.72
CA VAL A 127 0.52 3.58 12.03
C VAL A 127 -0.81 3.53 12.76
N LYS A 128 -1.64 4.57 12.61
CA LYS A 128 -2.91 4.75 13.32
C LYS A 128 -4.09 4.01 12.70
N SER A 129 -4.11 3.81 11.38
CA SER A 129 -5.26 3.20 10.69
C SER A 129 -4.89 2.02 9.80
N ASN A 130 -5.78 1.03 9.78
CA ASN A 130 -5.75 -0.07 8.83
C ASN A 130 -6.69 0.12 7.64
N ASN A 131 -7.59 1.10 7.71
CA ASN A 131 -8.64 1.33 6.73
C ASN A 131 -8.10 2.09 5.51
N GLY A 132 -8.12 1.43 4.35
CA GLY A 132 -7.64 2.02 3.10
C GLY A 132 -8.34 3.34 2.73
N PHE A 133 -9.61 3.49 3.07
CA PHE A 133 -10.36 4.73 2.80
C PHE A 133 -9.86 5.90 3.65
N GLU A 134 -9.63 5.67 4.95
CA GLU A 134 -9.10 6.70 5.85
C GLU A 134 -7.68 7.10 5.42
N ILE A 135 -6.86 6.12 5.06
CA ILE A 135 -5.49 6.39 4.57
C ILE A 135 -5.53 7.21 3.28
N SER A 136 -6.40 6.85 2.34
CA SER A 136 -6.53 7.56 1.06
C SER A 136 -7.04 8.99 1.26
N TYR A 137 -8.00 9.16 2.18
CA TYR A 137 -8.54 10.47 2.54
C TYR A 137 -7.47 11.36 3.20
N GLU A 138 -6.72 10.83 4.15
CA GLU A 138 -5.64 11.56 4.82
C GLU A 138 -4.48 11.88 3.85
N ASP A 139 -4.14 10.99 2.92
CA ASP A 139 -3.15 11.27 1.87
C ASP A 139 -3.59 12.45 0.99
N LEU A 140 -4.86 12.46 0.57
CA LEU A 140 -5.44 13.55 -0.22
C LEU A 140 -5.46 14.86 0.56
N ARG A 141 -5.83 14.83 1.85
CA ARG A 141 -5.82 16.00 2.74
C ARG A 141 -4.41 16.56 2.93
N LEU A 142 -3.43 15.69 3.15
CA LEU A 142 -2.03 16.08 3.41
C LEU A 142 -1.30 16.55 2.16
N ARG A 143 -1.63 16.04 0.97
CA ARG A 143 -1.09 16.53 -0.33
C ARG A 143 -1.71 17.86 -0.75
N GLY A 144 -2.99 18.06 -0.45
CA GLY A 144 -3.74 19.25 -0.84
C GLY A 144 -4.29 19.15 -2.27
N PRO A 145 -5.31 19.95 -2.62
CA PRO A 145 -6.05 19.83 -3.88
C PRO A 145 -5.25 20.19 -5.15
N GLY A 146 -4.11 20.89 -5.02
CA GLY A 146 -3.32 21.40 -6.14
C GLY A 146 -2.54 20.34 -6.94
N ASP A 147 -2.11 19.24 -6.32
CA ASP A 147 -1.33 18.19 -6.99
C ASP A 147 -2.20 17.17 -7.76
N ILE A 148 -3.51 17.16 -7.53
CA ILE A 148 -4.45 16.24 -8.21
C ILE A 148 -4.90 16.79 -9.56
N LEU A 149 -4.89 18.12 -9.73
CA LEU A 149 -5.33 18.80 -10.95
C LEU A 149 -4.19 19.01 -11.97
N GLY A 150 -2.95 18.68 -11.60
CA GLY A 150 -1.77 18.81 -12.46
C GLY A 150 -1.44 17.51 -13.21
N THR A 151 -1.83 17.46 -14.48
CA THR A 151 -1.40 16.52 -15.53
C THR A 151 -1.97 15.08 -15.52
N ARG A 152 -3.02 14.90 -16.34
CA ARG A 152 -3.47 13.68 -17.06
C ARG A 152 -2.84 12.34 -16.63
N GLN A 153 -3.63 11.48 -15.96
CA GLN A 153 -3.84 10.08 -16.38
C GLN A 153 -5.01 9.39 -15.64
N SER A 154 -6.02 9.05 -16.44
CA SER A 154 -6.98 7.92 -16.39
C SER A 154 -7.36 7.28 -15.05
N GLY A 155 -8.63 7.49 -14.65
CA GLY A 155 -9.41 6.44 -13.97
C GLY A 155 -10.29 6.89 -12.80
N VAL A 156 -10.09 8.10 -12.25
CA VAL A 156 -10.97 8.64 -11.22
C VAL A 156 -12.17 9.29 -11.92
N PRO A 157 -13.43 8.98 -11.55
CA PRO A 157 -14.54 9.78 -12.03
C PRO A 157 -14.27 11.22 -11.61
N ASP A 158 -14.22 12.12 -12.59
CA ASP A 158 -14.11 13.55 -12.32
C ASP A 158 -15.13 13.88 -11.23
N PHE A 159 -14.67 14.27 -10.04
CA PHE A 159 -15.54 14.89 -9.06
C PHE A 159 -15.90 16.27 -9.63
N ILE A 160 -16.88 16.27 -10.54
CA ILE A 160 -17.33 17.48 -11.26
C ILE A 160 -17.89 18.52 -10.28
N LEU A 161 -18.23 18.14 -9.03
CA LEU A 161 -19.00 18.99 -8.14
C LEU A 161 -18.69 18.88 -6.63
N GLY A 162 -17.45 18.58 -6.22
CA GLY A 162 -17.12 18.56 -4.79
C GLY A 162 -15.62 18.65 -4.50
N ASN A 163 -15.26 19.46 -3.51
CA ASN A 163 -13.92 19.53 -2.97
C ASN A 163 -13.84 18.56 -1.79
N ILE A 164 -13.19 17.41 -1.97
CA ILE A 164 -13.10 16.34 -0.96
C ILE A 164 -12.55 16.84 0.39
N VAL A 165 -11.74 17.91 0.37
CA VAL A 165 -11.16 18.51 1.59
C VAL A 165 -12.11 19.51 2.26
N GLU A 166 -12.97 20.21 1.51
CA GLU A 166 -13.94 21.16 2.08
C GLU A 166 -15.27 20.45 2.43
N ASP A 167 -15.63 19.42 1.68
CA ASP A 167 -16.87 18.65 1.82
C ASP A 167 -16.73 17.46 2.78
N THR A 168 -15.64 17.39 3.55
CA THR A 168 -15.35 16.34 4.53
C THR A 168 -16.53 16.02 5.44
N ALA A 169 -17.24 17.05 5.90
CA ALA A 169 -18.39 16.88 6.79
C ALA A 169 -19.52 16.11 6.08
N MET A 170 -19.77 16.42 4.81
CA MET A 170 -20.78 15.76 3.99
C MET A 170 -20.38 14.31 3.69
N ILE A 171 -19.12 14.07 3.34
CA ILE A 171 -18.59 12.72 3.08
C ILE A 171 -18.68 11.84 4.33
N ASN A 172 -18.29 12.39 5.49
CA ASN A 172 -18.40 11.67 6.77
C ASN A 172 -19.85 11.37 7.15
N GLN A 173 -20.77 12.31 6.90
CA GLN A 173 -22.19 12.09 7.14
C GLN A 173 -22.75 11.00 6.23
N ALA A 174 -22.43 11.04 4.93
CA ALA A 174 -22.81 10.00 3.97
C ALA A 174 -22.29 8.62 4.38
N ARG A 175 -21.04 8.51 4.87
CA ARG A 175 -20.47 7.25 5.39
C ARG A 175 -21.24 6.74 6.62
N LYS A 176 -21.57 7.62 7.58
CA LYS A 176 -22.37 7.24 8.75
C LYS A 176 -23.75 6.75 8.35
N ASP A 177 -24.38 7.41 7.39
CA ASP A 177 -25.71 7.01 6.92
C ASP A 177 -25.66 5.69 6.14
N ALA A 178 -24.62 5.47 5.32
CA ALA A 178 -24.39 4.19 4.67
C ALA A 178 -24.21 3.03 5.67
N LEU A 179 -23.45 3.24 6.76
CA LEU A 179 -23.29 2.25 7.82
C LEU A 179 -24.63 1.93 8.51
N LYS A 180 -25.41 2.94 8.86
CA LYS A 180 -26.75 2.75 9.44
C LYS A 180 -27.68 1.96 8.51
N VAL A 181 -27.64 2.26 7.22
CA VAL A 181 -28.41 1.53 6.20
C VAL A 181 -27.98 0.06 6.15
N MET A 182 -26.68 -0.22 6.22
CA MET A 182 -26.16 -1.60 6.26
C MET A 182 -26.55 -2.35 7.55
N GLU A 183 -26.51 -1.68 8.71
CA GLU A 183 -26.91 -2.26 10.00
C GLU A 183 -28.41 -2.53 10.07
N SER A 184 -29.21 -1.73 9.35
CA SER A 184 -30.67 -1.85 9.26
C SER A 184 -31.12 -2.38 7.90
N ALA A 185 -30.39 -3.34 7.34
CA ALA A 185 -30.63 -3.82 5.98
C ALA A 185 -32.02 -4.44 5.75
N ASP A 186 -32.70 -4.87 6.82
CA ASP A 186 -34.06 -5.42 6.76
C ASP A 186 -35.15 -4.32 6.73
N ASN A 187 -34.77 -3.04 6.90
CA ASN A 187 -35.71 -1.94 6.83
C ASN A 187 -36.28 -1.80 5.39
N PRO A 188 -37.61 -1.90 5.20
CA PRO A 188 -38.25 -1.78 3.89
C PRO A 188 -37.87 -0.49 3.14
N ASP A 189 -37.69 0.61 3.87
CA ASP A 189 -37.38 1.93 3.29
C ASP A 189 -35.98 1.96 2.63
N TYR A 190 -35.08 1.09 3.07
CA TYR A 190 -33.71 1.01 2.56
C TYR A 190 -33.53 0.01 1.42
N GLN A 191 -34.53 -0.86 1.17
CA GLN A 191 -34.43 -1.92 0.15
C GLN A 191 -34.16 -1.35 -1.25
N ILE A 192 -34.85 -0.25 -1.61
CA ILE A 192 -34.68 0.39 -2.92
C ILE A 192 -33.25 0.91 -3.09
N LEU A 193 -32.68 1.52 -2.05
CA LEU A 193 -31.32 2.04 -2.07
C LEU A 193 -30.31 0.88 -2.18
N LEU A 194 -30.48 -0.17 -1.37
CA LEU A 194 -29.62 -1.36 -1.36
C LEU A 194 -29.63 -2.08 -2.71
N GLU A 195 -30.81 -2.28 -3.31
CA GLU A 195 -30.93 -2.86 -4.64
C GLU A 195 -30.25 -2.00 -5.72
N SER A 196 -30.40 -0.67 -5.65
CA SER A 196 -29.76 0.23 -6.61
C SER A 196 -28.23 0.17 -6.55
N VAL A 197 -27.68 0.06 -5.34
CA VAL A 197 -26.23 -0.08 -5.11
C VAL A 197 -25.74 -1.45 -5.59
N ARG A 198 -26.47 -2.54 -5.29
CA ARG A 198 -26.15 -3.89 -5.78
C ARG A 198 -26.07 -3.94 -7.30
N LYS A 199 -27.10 -3.43 -7.99
CA LYS A 199 -27.15 -3.38 -9.46
C LYS A 199 -26.00 -2.56 -10.06
N ARG A 200 -25.62 -1.45 -9.43
CA ARG A 200 -24.45 -0.66 -9.86
C ARG A 200 -23.14 -1.40 -9.65
N ASN A 201 -22.98 -2.10 -8.53
CA ASN A 201 -21.77 -2.87 -8.25
C ASN A 201 -21.63 -4.06 -9.20
N GLU A 202 -22.71 -4.78 -9.51
CA GLU A 202 -22.73 -5.84 -10.52
C GLU A 202 -22.32 -5.30 -11.89
N LYS A 203 -22.91 -4.19 -12.31
CA LYS A 203 -22.57 -3.55 -13.58
C LYS A 203 -21.12 -3.06 -13.63
N ASN A 204 -20.58 -2.54 -12.52
CA ASN A 204 -19.18 -2.10 -12.46
C ASN A 204 -18.20 -3.28 -12.43
N ALA A 205 -18.60 -4.43 -11.88
CA ALA A 205 -17.81 -5.66 -11.91
C ALA A 205 -17.70 -6.24 -13.34
N GLU A 206 -18.75 -6.10 -14.17
CA GLU A 206 -18.70 -6.49 -15.60
C GLU A 206 -17.72 -5.66 -16.44
N TYR A 207 -17.30 -4.49 -15.98
CA TYR A 207 -16.29 -3.64 -16.65
C TYR A 207 -14.87 -3.83 -16.09
N ALA A 208 -14.68 -4.71 -15.11
CA ALA A 208 -13.41 -4.92 -14.40
C ALA A 208 -12.67 -6.21 -14.82
N ASP A 209 -13.23 -6.98 -15.77
CA ASP A 209 -12.55 -8.03 -16.55
C ASP A 209 -12.01 -7.45 -17.88
#